data_AF-A0A9D8FUH5-F1
#
_entry.id   AF-A0A9D8FUH5-F1
#
_cell.length_a   1.000
_cell.length_b   1.000
_cell.length_c   1.000
_cell.angle_alpha   90.00
_cell.angle_beta   90.00
_cell.angle_gamma   90.00
#
_symmetry.space_group_name_H-M   'P 1'
#
loop_
_entity.id
_entity.type
_entity.pdbx_description
1 polymer ?
#
loop_
_entity_poly.entity_id
_entity_poly.type
_entity_poly.pdbx_seq_one_letter_code
_entity_poly.pdbx_strand_id
1 'polypeptide(L)'
;MWRRYSMRKNQKPQILGRFIVTDPRVCHGKPVFRGTRIFVSDVLEMVAEGTAWETIIEQWHHSITKEAIAEAVKLSSEAFFRHTDEFVLEPVRA
;
A
#
# COMPACT_ATOMS: atom_id res chain seq x y z
N MET A 1 -16.30 0.99 30.78
CA MET A 1 -15.47 2.21 30.61
C MET A 1 -15.03 2.30 29.14
N TRP A 2 -15.93 2.75 28.26
CA TRP A 2 -15.64 2.95 26.82
C TRP A 2 -14.94 4.31 26.65
N ARG A 3 -13.62 4.34 26.87
CA ARG A 3 -12.84 5.57 26.71
C ARG A 3 -12.51 5.77 25.23
N ARG A 4 -13.18 6.77 24.65
CA ARG A 4 -12.77 7.57 23.48
C ARG A 4 -12.64 6.82 22.15
N TYR A 5 -13.77 6.39 21.60
CA TYR A 5 -13.96 6.41 20.15
C TYR A 5 -14.03 7.88 19.71
N SER A 6 -12.88 8.56 19.73
CA SER A 6 -12.78 9.98 19.40
C SER A 6 -12.99 10.15 17.91
N MET A 7 -14.20 10.58 17.53
CA MET A 7 -14.49 11.12 16.21
C MET A 7 -13.41 12.11 15.78
N ARG A 8 -12.76 11.82 14.65
CA ARG A 8 -12.37 12.85 13.69
C ARG A 8 -12.97 12.49 12.33
N LYS A 9 -14.27 12.74 12.23
CA LYS A 9 -15.03 12.76 10.97
C LYS A 9 -14.57 13.95 10.13
N ASN A 10 -13.44 13.81 9.44
CA ASN A 10 -13.11 14.47 8.18
C ASN A 10 -11.67 14.08 7.84
N GLN A 11 -11.49 13.03 7.07
CA GLN A 11 -10.21 12.78 6.44
C GLN A 11 -10.51 12.69 4.95
N LYS A 12 -10.13 13.75 4.24
CA LYS A 12 -10.24 13.81 2.78
C LYS A 12 -9.33 12.74 2.18
N PRO A 13 -9.60 12.28 0.94
CA PRO A 13 -8.64 11.47 0.22
C PRO A 13 -7.26 12.13 0.23
N GLN A 14 -6.23 11.37 0.56
CA GLN A 14 -4.84 11.80 0.50
C GLN A 14 -4.16 11.13 -0.68
N ILE A 15 -3.32 11.90 -1.35
CA ILE A 15 -2.49 11.41 -2.45
C ILE A 15 -1.14 11.00 -1.86
N LEU A 16 -0.80 9.72 -1.97
CA LEU A 16 0.51 9.22 -1.55
C LEU A 16 1.51 9.22 -2.71
N GLY A 17 1.01 9.08 -3.94
CA GLY A 17 1.78 9.12 -5.17
C GLY A 17 0.91 9.44 -6.38
N ARG A 18 1.47 9.32 -7.59
CA ARG A 18 0.72 9.51 -8.83
C ARG A 18 -0.45 8.53 -8.92
N PHE A 19 -0.21 7.27 -8.54
CA PHE A 19 -1.13 6.16 -8.67
C PHE A 19 -1.72 5.68 -7.35
N ILE A 20 -1.20 6.10 -6.20
CA ILE A 20 -1.66 5.59 -4.89
C ILE A 20 -2.32 6.68 -4.05
N VAL A 21 -3.47 6.33 -3.46
CA VAL A 21 -4.26 7.21 -2.59
C VAL A 21 -4.72 6.47 -1.33
N THR A 22 -5.05 7.22 -0.29
CA THR A 22 -5.83 6.73 0.86
C THR A 22 -7.11 7.54 0.96
N ASP A 23 -8.25 6.91 1.20
CA ASP A 23 -9.50 7.60 1.55
C ASP A 23 -10.13 6.82 2.70
N PRO A 24 -10.38 7.40 3.89
CA PRO A 24 -11.01 6.69 4.99
C PRO A 24 -12.37 6.07 4.66
N ARG A 25 -13.04 6.55 3.60
CA ARG A 25 -14.32 6.02 3.12
C ARG A 25 -14.14 4.83 2.16
N VAL A 26 -12.93 4.58 1.68
CA VAL A 26 -12.57 3.48 0.79
C VAL A 26 -11.63 2.56 1.55
N CYS A 27 -11.96 1.26 1.61
CA CYS A 27 -11.00 0.26 2.11
C CYS A 27 -10.39 0.60 3.51
N HIS A 28 -11.20 1.24 4.37
CA HIS A 28 -10.84 1.69 5.72
C HIS A 28 -9.64 2.66 5.79
N GLY A 29 -9.38 3.42 4.72
CA GLY A 29 -8.24 4.34 4.65
C GLY A 29 -6.90 3.69 4.36
N LYS A 30 -6.88 2.38 4.08
CA LYS A 30 -5.67 1.71 3.61
C LYS A 30 -5.31 2.18 2.19
N PRO A 31 -4.02 2.15 1.81
CA PRO A 31 -3.60 2.52 0.46
C PRO A 31 -4.25 1.66 -0.63
N VAL A 32 -4.80 2.32 -1.64
CA VAL A 32 -5.36 1.70 -2.86
C VAL A 32 -4.81 2.41 -4.09
N PHE A 33 -4.90 1.74 -5.25
CA PHE A 33 -4.63 2.41 -6.52
C PHE A 33 -5.75 3.40 -6.86
N ARG A 34 -5.36 4.55 -7.40
CA ARG A 34 -6.25 5.69 -7.69
C ARG A 34 -7.36 5.24 -8.64
N GLY A 35 -8.61 5.47 -8.22
CA GLY A 35 -9.78 5.11 -9.01
C GLY A 35 -10.17 3.63 -8.91
N THR A 36 -9.50 2.85 -8.07
CA THR A 36 -9.81 1.43 -7.87
C THR A 36 -10.10 1.14 -6.40
N ARG A 37 -10.52 -0.10 -6.12
CA ARG A 37 -10.58 -0.67 -4.75
C ARG A 37 -9.55 -1.78 -4.55
N ILE A 38 -8.50 -1.77 -5.36
CA ILE A 38 -7.42 -2.75 -5.31
C ILE A 38 -6.42 -2.27 -4.26
N PHE A 39 -6.20 -3.06 -3.22
CA PHE A 39 -5.22 -2.71 -2.20
C PHE A 39 -3.81 -2.77 -2.77
N VAL A 40 -2.98 -1.83 -2.33
CA VAL A 40 -1.55 -1.88 -2.64
C VAL A 40 -0.90 -3.14 -2.07
N SER A 41 -1.37 -3.63 -0.90
CA SER A 41 -0.87 -4.86 -0.27
C SER A 41 -1.05 -6.08 -1.17
N ASP A 42 -2.23 -6.25 -1.78
CA ASP A 42 -2.55 -7.45 -2.56
C ASP A 42 -1.63 -7.52 -3.79
N VAL A 43 -1.40 -6.38 -4.45
CA VAL A 43 -0.47 -6.30 -5.58
C VAL A 43 0.99 -6.57 -5.15
N LEU A 44 1.41 -6.07 -3.99
CA LEU A 44 2.75 -6.33 -3.47
C LEU A 44 2.95 -7.80 -3.05
N GLU A 45 1.91 -8.45 -2.54
CA GLU A 45 1.93 -9.89 -2.24
C GLU A 45 2.10 -10.71 -3.52
N MET A 46 1.34 -10.40 -4.57
CA MET A 46 1.53 -11.05 -5.88
C MET A 46 2.94 -10.84 -6.45
N VAL A 47 3.51 -9.64 -6.28
CA VAL A 47 4.91 -9.36 -6.66
C VAL A 47 5.88 -10.21 -5.82
N ALA A 48 5.65 -10.34 -4.52
CA ALA A 48 6.48 -11.16 -3.63
C ALA A 48 6.40 -12.67 -3.98
N GLU A 49 5.25 -13.14 -4.46
CA GLU A 49 5.05 -14.49 -4.99
C GLU A 49 5.72 -14.72 -6.36
N GLY A 50 6.30 -13.68 -6.96
CA GLY A 50 6.97 -13.75 -8.25
C GLY A 50 6.03 -13.70 -9.45
N THR A 51 4.79 -13.23 -9.26
CA THR A 51 3.83 -13.09 -10.36
C THR A 51 4.33 -12.05 -11.37
N ALA A 52 4.35 -12.42 -12.66
CA ALA A 52 4.73 -11.51 -13.73
C ALA A 52 3.80 -10.29 -13.76
N TRP A 53 4.36 -9.09 -13.97
CA TRP A 53 3.60 -7.84 -13.84
C TRP A 53 2.46 -7.74 -14.86
N GLU A 54 2.67 -8.27 -16.06
CA GLU A 54 1.65 -8.40 -17.10
C GLU A 54 0.47 -9.24 -16.60
N THR A 55 0.73 -10.38 -15.96
CA THR A 55 -0.30 -11.24 -15.39
C THR A 55 -1.04 -10.55 -14.24
N ILE A 56 -0.35 -9.81 -13.38
CA ILE A 56 -0.99 -9.00 -12.33
C ILE A 56 -1.97 -8.01 -12.97
N ILE A 57 -1.53 -7.28 -14.00
CA ILE A 57 -2.35 -6.29 -14.71
C ILE A 57 -3.57 -6.95 -15.36
N GLU A 58 -3.39 -8.09 -16.01
CA GLU A 58 -4.46 -8.87 -16.64
C GLU A 58 -5.49 -9.37 -15.61
N GLN A 59 -5.04 -9.91 -14.48
CA GLN A 59 -5.91 -10.39 -13.40
C GLN A 59 -6.75 -9.26 -12.78
N TRP A 60 -6.20 -8.05 -12.73
CA TRP A 60 -6.95 -6.84 -12.33
C TRP A 60 -7.68 -6.16 -13.49
N HIS A 61 -7.89 -6.86 -14.60
CA HIS A 61 -8.61 -6.37 -15.78
C HIS A 61 -8.09 -5.03 -16.31
N HIS A 62 -6.77 -4.84 -16.33
CA HIS A 62 -6.09 -3.61 -16.74
C HIS A 62 -6.47 -2.36 -15.91
N SER A 63 -7.01 -2.55 -14.70
CA SER A 63 -7.36 -1.45 -13.78
C SER A 63 -6.13 -0.78 -13.17
N ILE A 64 -4.96 -1.40 -13.28
CA ILE A 64 -3.67 -0.85 -12.83
C ILE A 64 -2.63 -0.99 -13.95
N THR A 65 -1.61 -0.14 -13.93
CA THR A 65 -0.54 -0.14 -14.93
C THR A 65 0.79 -0.59 -14.34
N LYS A 66 1.78 -0.89 -15.20
CA LYS A 66 3.14 -1.23 -14.75
C LYS A 66 3.74 -0.11 -13.90
N GLU A 67 3.50 1.14 -14.25
CA GLU A 67 4.00 2.31 -13.52
C GLU A 67 3.37 2.42 -12.12
N ALA A 68 2.09 2.01 -11.99
CA ALA A 68 1.43 1.94 -10.70
C ALA A 68 2.07 0.88 -9.80
N ILE A 69 2.35 -0.32 -10.33
CA ILE A 69 3.06 -1.39 -9.62
C ILE A 69 4.47 -0.92 -9.22
N ALA A 70 5.20 -0.28 -10.13
CA ALA A 70 6.53 0.28 -9.83
C ALA A 70 6.49 1.34 -8.71
N GLU A 71 5.49 2.24 -8.72
CA GLU A 71 5.31 3.22 -7.66
C GLU A 71 5.04 2.56 -6.30
N ALA A 72 4.22 1.50 -6.26
CA ALA A 72 3.97 0.73 -5.06
C ALA A 72 5.25 0.11 -4.50
N VAL A 73 6.05 -0.55 -5.35
CA VAL A 73 7.33 -1.16 -4.95
C VAL A 73 8.29 -0.10 -4.43
N LYS A 74 8.41 1.04 -5.13
CA LYS A 74 9.29 2.14 -4.71
C LYS A 74 8.91 2.69 -3.34
N LEU A 75 7.64 3.04 -3.14
CA LEU A 75 7.16 3.57 -1.86
C LEU A 75 7.31 2.56 -0.72
N SER A 76 7.14 1.26 -1.01
CA SER A 76 7.35 0.20 -0.03
C SER A 76 8.81 0.05 0.38
N SER A 77 9.73 0.13 -0.58
CA SER A 77 11.17 0.16 -0.30
C SER A 77 11.55 1.36 0.57
N GLU A 78 11.05 2.55 0.24
CA GLU A 78 11.30 3.75 1.04
C GLU A 78 10.70 3.64 2.45
N ALA A 79 9.49 3.08 2.59
CA ALA A 79 8.87 2.84 3.88
C ALA A 79 9.68 1.83 4.71
N PHE A 80 10.13 0.73 4.11
CA PHE A 80 10.96 -0.26 4.78
C PHE A 80 12.24 0.37 5.38
N PHE A 81 12.93 1.22 4.63
CA PHE A 81 14.11 1.92 5.14
C PHE A 81 13.80 2.92 6.26
N ARG A 82 12.66 3.63 6.20
CA ARG A 82 12.24 4.56 7.26
C ARG A 82 11.85 3.86 8.56
N HIS A 83 11.43 2.60 8.47
CA HIS A 83 10.92 1.80 9.58
C HIS A 83 11.83 0.60 9.91
N THR A 84 13.09 0.58 9.44
CA THR A 84 13.99 -0.58 9.60
C THR A 84 14.15 -0.99 11.06
N ASP A 85 14.18 -0.03 11.97
CA ASP A 85 14.31 -0.27 13.41
C ASP A 85 13.14 -1.10 13.99
N GLU A 86 11.95 -1.05 13.38
CA GLU A 86 10.78 -1.83 13.81
C GLU A 86 10.91 -3.32 13.46
N PHE A 87 11.82 -3.68 12.55
CA PHE A 87 12.02 -5.05 12.06
C PHE A 87 13.27 -5.73 12.63
N VAL A 88 13.98 -5.09 13.57
CA VAL A 88 15.14 -5.70 14.23
C VAL A 88 14.68 -6.81 15.17
N LEU A 89 14.93 -8.07 14.78
CA LEU A 89 14.65 -9.24 15.63
C LEU A 89 15.80 -9.48 16.62
N GLU A 90 17.03 -9.57 16.11
CA GLU A 90 18.24 -9.71 16.91
C GLU A 90 19.39 -8.94 16.23
N PRO A 91 20.26 -8.25 17.00
CA PRO A 91 21.43 -7.61 16.42
C PRO A 91 22.41 -8.66 15.90
N VAL A 92 22.92 -8.47 14.68
CA VAL A 92 24.00 -9.30 14.14
C VAL A 92 25.23 -9.11 15.02
N ARG A 93 25.67 -10.18 15.67
CA ARG A 93 26.92 -10.16 16.46
C ARG A 93 28.09 -10.01 15.49
N ALA A 94 28.93 -9.01 15.73
CA ALA A 94 30.17 -8.78 15.01
C ALA A 94 31.21 -9.87 15.30
#